data_AF-A0A3M8FYJ0-F1
#
_entry.id   AF-A0A3M8FYJ0-F1
#
_cell.length_a   1.000
_cell.length_b   1.000
_cell.length_c   1.000
_cell.angle_alpha   90.00
_cell.angle_beta   90.00
_cell.angle_gamma   90.00
#
_symmetry.space_group_name_H-M   'P 1'
#
loop_
_entity.id
_entity.type
_entity.pdbx_description
1 polymer ?
#
loop_
_entity_poly.entity_id
_entity_poly.type
_entity_poly.pdbx_seq_one_letter_code
_entity_poly.pdbx_strand_id
1 'polypeptide(L)'
;MPALMAMTLDMPALVPQERSLGARVLLVLQSRPYRVILLLTIGWVLGIADLAMTLTYLMNIGMFEGNPLARWVIAMGSPFIVAGFKLATMIVSSSILYWQRNRWQGEVGAWLAVLVLAKLTVHWFDYIARSEDMTYAIALVSADPTQADGMWMTLQ
;
A
#
# COMPACT_ATOMS: atom_id res chain seq x y z
N MET A 1 25.02 -33.88 69.70
CA MET A 1 23.86 -33.13 69.17
C MET A 1 24.36 -31.81 68.60
N PRO A 2 23.86 -31.29 67.45
CA PRO A 2 23.24 -31.92 66.27
C PRO A 2 24.04 -31.60 64.97
N ALA A 3 24.18 -32.56 64.05
CA ALA A 3 23.46 -32.61 62.76
C ALA A 3 23.47 -31.32 61.93
N LEU A 4 24.40 -31.27 60.97
CA LEU A 4 24.41 -30.40 59.80
C LEU A 4 23.06 -30.51 59.06
N MET A 5 22.17 -29.55 59.27
CA MET A 5 20.93 -29.43 58.50
C MET A 5 21.23 -28.52 57.31
N ALA A 6 21.73 -29.13 56.24
CA ALA A 6 21.83 -28.47 54.93
C ALA A 6 20.41 -28.17 54.45
N MET A 7 19.97 -26.95 54.70
CA MET A 7 18.70 -26.40 54.24
C MET A 7 18.83 -26.16 52.72
N THR A 8 18.58 -27.22 51.95
CA THR A 8 18.41 -27.13 50.51
C THR A 8 17.15 -26.31 50.25
N LEU A 9 17.34 -25.05 49.89
CA LEU A 9 16.29 -24.21 49.33
C LEU A 9 15.84 -24.86 48.02
N ASP A 10 14.78 -25.66 48.10
CA ASP A 10 13.99 -26.06 46.94
C ASP A 10 13.41 -24.76 46.34
N MET A 11 14.14 -24.18 45.39
CA MET A 11 13.56 -23.17 44.52
C MET A 11 12.54 -23.90 43.66
N PRO A 12 11.23 -23.60 43.79
CA PRO A 12 10.26 -24.14 42.86
C PRO A 12 10.70 -23.72 41.46
N ALA A 13 10.98 -24.71 40.62
CA ALA A 13 11.26 -24.50 39.21
C ALA A 13 10.18 -23.55 38.67
N LEU A 14 10.60 -22.40 38.13
CA LEU A 14 9.70 -21.45 37.48
C LEU A 14 8.94 -22.23 36.40
N VAL A 15 7.70 -22.61 36.72
CA VAL A 15 6.80 -23.27 35.78
C VAL A 15 6.72 -22.34 34.56
N PRO A 16 7.00 -22.83 33.35
CA PRO A 16 6.84 -22.03 32.14
C PRO A 16 5.39 -21.57 32.10
N GLN A 17 5.17 -20.30 32.45
CA GLN A 17 3.86 -19.68 32.47
C GLN A 17 3.21 -19.93 31.13
N GLU A 18 2.11 -20.69 31.10
CA GLU A 18 1.31 -20.93 29.90
C GLU A 18 0.80 -19.57 29.42
N ARG A 19 1.58 -18.91 28.57
CA ARG A 19 1.23 -17.62 27.99
C ARG A 19 0.01 -17.88 27.12
N SER A 20 -1.14 -17.37 27.58
CA SER A 20 -2.41 -17.41 26.85
C SER A 20 -2.18 -17.03 25.39
N LEU A 21 -2.90 -17.68 24.48
CA LEU A 21 -2.79 -17.41 23.03
C LEU A 21 -2.90 -15.90 22.73
N GLY A 22 -3.72 -15.17 23.49
CA GLY A 22 -3.83 -13.70 23.40
C GLY A 22 -2.54 -12.96 23.75
N ALA A 23 -1.82 -13.36 24.80
CA ALA A 23 -0.53 -12.76 25.15
C ALA A 23 0.54 -13.03 24.07
N ARG A 24 0.50 -14.21 23.43
CA ARG A 24 1.37 -14.55 22.30
C ARG A 24 1.05 -13.69 21.07
N VAL A 25 -0.23 -13.52 20.74
CA VAL A 25 -0.67 -12.64 19.62
C VAL A 25 -0.25 -11.20 19.88
N LEU A 26 -0.45 -10.66 21.09
CA LEU A 26 -0.03 -9.30 21.44
C LEU A 26 1.49 -9.12 21.33
N LEU A 27 2.29 -10.06 21.83
CA LEU A 27 3.76 -10.01 21.70
C LEU A 27 4.21 -10.07 20.24
N VAL A 28 3.53 -10.88 19.42
CA VAL A 28 3.79 -10.96 17.99
C VAL A 28 3.44 -9.64 17.30
N LEU A 29 2.29 -9.03 17.61
CA LEU A 29 1.88 -7.73 17.08
C LEU A 29 2.78 -6.57 17.54
N GLN A 30 3.37 -6.67 18.73
CA GLN A 30 4.35 -5.70 19.23
C GLN A 30 5.71 -5.81 18.54
N SER A 31 5.99 -6.91 17.86
CA SER A 31 7.26 -7.09 17.18
C SER A 31 7.31 -6.26 15.88
N ARG A 32 8.39 -5.48 15.73
CA ARG A 32 8.67 -4.63 14.56
C ARG A 32 8.49 -5.33 13.21
N PRO A 33 9.01 -6.56 12.98
CA PRO A 33 8.88 -7.19 11.67
C PRO A 33 7.41 -7.50 11.33
N TYR A 34 6.57 -7.85 12.30
CA TYR A 34 5.16 -8.08 12.05
C TYR A 34 4.41 -6.79 11.73
N ARG A 35 4.73 -5.68 12.41
CA ARG A 35 4.17 -4.37 12.06
C ARG A 35 4.54 -3.95 10.63
N VAL A 36 5.79 -4.16 10.22
CA VAL A 36 6.22 -3.89 8.84
C VAL A 36 5.46 -4.77 7.86
N ILE A 37 5.34 -6.07 8.11
CA ILE A 37 4.58 -6.98 7.25
C ILE A 37 3.12 -6.54 7.14
N LEU A 38 2.47 -6.18 8.25
CA LEU A 38 1.11 -5.68 8.26
C LEU A 38 0.95 -4.39 7.44
N LEU A 39 1.87 -3.44 7.59
CA LEU A 39 1.90 -2.20 6.80
C LEU A 39 2.12 -2.48 5.31
N LEU A 40 2.98 -3.44 4.97
CA LEU A 40 3.16 -3.86 3.58
C LEU A 40 1.88 -4.48 3.01
N THR A 41 1.19 -5.34 3.77
CA THR A 41 -0.09 -5.90 3.35
C THR A 41 -1.12 -4.80 3.10
N ILE A 42 -1.24 -3.83 4.01
CA ILE A 42 -2.12 -2.66 3.82
C ILE A 42 -1.70 -1.88 2.57
N GLY A 43 -0.40 -1.62 2.38
CA GLY A 43 0.13 -0.93 1.22
C GLY A 43 -0.17 -1.66 -0.09
N TRP A 44 -0.12 -2.99 -0.11
CA TRP A 44 -0.51 -3.81 -1.27
C TRP A 44 -2.00 -3.68 -1.58
N VAL A 45 -2.87 -3.73 -0.57
CA VAL A 45 -4.32 -3.53 -0.76
C VAL A 45 -4.60 -2.14 -1.34
N LEU A 46 -4.02 -1.09 -0.76
CA LEU A 46 -4.18 0.29 -1.26
C LEU A 46 -3.60 0.47 -2.67
N GLY A 47 -2.44 -0.14 -2.96
CA GLY A 47 -1.81 -0.06 -4.28
C GLY A 47 -2.60 -0.80 -5.37
N ILE A 48 -3.22 -1.93 -5.05
CA ILE A 48 -4.11 -2.63 -5.98
C ILE A 48 -5.38 -1.81 -6.22
N ALA A 49 -5.96 -1.21 -5.18
CA ALA A 49 -7.12 -0.33 -5.32
C ALA A 49 -6.80 0.89 -6.19
N ASP A 50 -5.64 1.52 -5.99
CA ASP A 50 -5.15 2.62 -6.82
C ASP A 50 -4.95 2.20 -8.29
N LEU A 51 -4.36 1.02 -8.51
CA LEU A 51 -4.20 0.48 -9.86
C LEU A 51 -5.55 0.22 -10.53
N ALA A 52 -6.50 -0.38 -9.82
CA ALA A 52 -7.85 -0.65 -10.33
C ALA A 52 -8.54 0.66 -10.74
N MET A 53 -8.50 1.67 -9.88
CA MET A 53 -9.05 3.00 -10.16
C MET A 53 -8.39 3.65 -11.38
N THR A 54 -7.06 3.59 -11.46
CA THR A 54 -6.29 4.13 -12.59
C THR A 54 -6.73 3.49 -13.90
N LEU A 55 -6.82 2.15 -13.94
CA LEU A 55 -7.23 1.43 -15.14
C LEU A 55 -8.69 1.72 -15.51
N THR A 56 -9.60 1.77 -14.53
CA THR A 56 -11.00 2.10 -14.77
C THR A 56 -11.15 3.48 -15.41
N TYR A 57 -10.49 4.51 -14.87
CA TYR A 57 -10.56 5.86 -15.42
C TYR A 57 -9.83 6.00 -16.75
N LEU A 58 -8.67 5.38 -16.90
CA LEU A 58 -7.89 5.43 -18.13
C LEU A 58 -8.58 4.70 -19.29
N MET A 59 -9.36 3.64 -19.02
CA MET A 59 -10.00 2.83 -20.06
C MET A 59 -11.46 3.21 -20.37
N ASN A 60 -12.19 3.88 -19.46
CA ASN A 60 -13.63 4.11 -19.63
C ASN A 60 -14.08 5.58 -19.55
N ILE A 61 -13.32 6.48 -18.92
CA ILE A 61 -13.76 7.85 -18.63
C ILE A 61 -12.81 8.89 -19.26
N GLY A 62 -11.54 8.53 -19.45
CA GLY A 62 -10.45 9.47 -19.66
C GLY A 62 -9.90 9.98 -18.32
N MET A 63 -8.58 10.14 -18.24
CA MET A 63 -7.88 10.54 -17.03
C MET A 63 -6.94 11.71 -17.31
N PHE A 64 -7.10 12.82 -16.58
CA PHE A 64 -6.16 13.93 -16.66
C PHE A 64 -5.03 13.71 -15.66
N GLU A 65 -3.88 13.24 -16.16
CA GLU A 65 -2.73 12.93 -15.32
C GLU A 65 -1.80 14.13 -15.17
N GLY A 66 -1.70 14.65 -13.95
CA GLY A 66 -0.79 15.76 -13.61
C GLY A 66 0.66 15.33 -13.45
N ASN A 67 0.91 14.04 -13.20
CA ASN A 67 2.26 13.52 -13.02
C ASN A 67 2.98 13.30 -14.37
N PRO A 68 4.08 14.02 -14.66
CA PRO A 68 4.77 13.92 -15.95
C PRO A 68 5.31 12.52 -16.25
N LEU A 69 5.70 11.76 -15.21
CA LEU A 69 6.17 10.39 -15.37
C LEU A 69 5.03 9.44 -15.71
N ALA A 70 3.88 9.60 -15.05
CA ALA A 70 2.70 8.80 -15.36
C ALA A 70 2.19 9.09 -16.78
N ARG A 71 2.18 10.36 -17.22
CA ARG A 71 1.88 10.71 -18.62
C ARG A 71 2.81 10.03 -19.61
N TRP A 72 4.10 9.95 -19.32
CA TRP A 72 5.05 9.28 -20.21
C TRP A 72 4.77 7.78 -20.36
N VAL A 73 4.42 7.11 -19.26
CA VAL A 73 4.03 5.69 -19.29
C VAL A 73 2.70 5.50 -20.02
N ILE A 74 1.73 6.39 -19.78
CA ILE A 74 0.42 6.38 -20.46
C ILE A 74 0.58 6.63 -21.97
N ALA A 75 1.50 7.50 -22.38
CA ALA A 75 1.78 7.81 -23.78
C ALA A 75 2.29 6.60 -24.59
N MET A 76 2.80 5.55 -23.94
CA MET A 76 3.13 4.28 -24.61
C MET A 76 1.90 3.52 -25.12
N GLY A 77 0.71 3.93 -24.67
CA GLY A 77 -0.55 3.57 -25.28
C GLY A 77 -1.09 2.18 -24.98
N SER A 78 -0.64 1.59 -23.86
CA SER A 78 -1.13 0.30 -23.42
C SER A 78 -1.43 0.31 -21.92
N PRO A 79 -2.66 -0.01 -21.51
CA PRO A 79 -3.02 -0.16 -20.09
C PRO A 79 -2.16 -1.21 -19.37
N PHE A 80 -1.70 -2.25 -20.10
CA PHE A 80 -0.82 -3.28 -19.55
C PHE A 80 0.56 -2.74 -19.18
N ILE A 81 1.08 -1.75 -19.91
CA ILE A 81 2.36 -1.11 -19.58
C ILE A 81 2.22 -0.30 -18.28
N VAL A 82 1.11 0.44 -18.13
CA VAL A 82 0.81 1.19 -16.90
C VAL A 82 0.68 0.23 -15.71
N ALA A 83 -0.08 -0.85 -15.87
CA ALA A 83 -0.25 -1.87 -14.84
C ALA A 83 1.08 -2.55 -14.48
N GLY A 84 1.86 -2.97 -15.49
CA GLY A 84 3.17 -3.58 -15.29
C GLY A 84 4.14 -2.66 -14.57
N PHE A 85 4.18 -1.38 -14.91
CA PHE A 85 5.02 -0.39 -14.24
C PHE A 85 4.62 -0.20 -12.78
N LYS A 86 3.32 -0.04 -12.48
CA LYS A 86 2.82 0.07 -11.10
C LYS A 86 3.11 -1.20 -10.29
N LEU A 87 2.87 -2.38 -10.85
CA LEU A 87 3.16 -3.65 -10.18
C LEU A 87 4.66 -3.84 -9.93
N ALA A 88 5.51 -3.52 -10.91
CA ALA A 88 6.96 -3.61 -10.75
C ALA A 88 7.47 -2.69 -9.63
N THR A 89 7.00 -1.44 -9.59
CA THR A 89 7.37 -0.50 -8.53
C THR A 89 6.86 -0.95 -7.15
N MET A 90 5.65 -1.51 -7.06
CA MET A 90 5.13 -2.11 -5.83
C MET A 90 5.98 -3.30 -5.36
N ILE A 91 6.34 -4.21 -6.27
CA ILE A 91 7.18 -5.38 -5.95
C ILE A 91 8.55 -4.93 -5.45
N VAL A 92 9.22 -4.04 -6.18
CA VAL A 92 10.56 -3.56 -5.83
C VAL A 92 10.54 -2.83 -4.48
N SER A 93 9.65 -1.86 -4.29
CA SER A 93 9.57 -1.08 -3.05
C SER A 93 9.21 -1.96 -1.85
N SER A 94 8.22 -2.85 -1.98
CA SER A 94 7.82 -3.75 -0.90
C SER A 94 8.90 -4.78 -0.57
N SER A 95 9.66 -5.27 -1.56
CA SER A 95 10.78 -6.19 -1.35
C SER A 95 11.91 -5.54 -0.55
N ILE A 96 12.25 -4.28 -0.87
CA ILE A 96 13.26 -3.50 -0.14
C ILE A 96 12.83 -3.32 1.33
N LEU A 97 11.59 -2.92 1.57
CA LEU A 97 11.05 -2.72 2.92
C LEU A 97 10.94 -4.04 3.69
N TYR A 98 10.56 -5.13 3.02
CA TYR A 98 10.50 -6.45 3.63
C TYR A 98 11.89 -6.94 4.07
N TRP A 99 12.92 -6.68 3.27
CA TRP A 99 14.30 -7.01 3.67
C TRP A 99 14.73 -6.19 4.89
N GLN A 100 14.30 -4.93 4.98
CA GLN A 100 14.60 -4.03 6.09
C GLN A 100 13.66 -4.15 7.30
N ARG A 101 12.77 -5.14 7.34
CA ARG A 101 11.74 -5.31 8.38
C ARG A 101 12.24 -5.42 9.83
N ASN A 102 13.51 -5.82 10.01
CA ASN A 102 14.13 -5.92 11.35
C ASN A 102 14.77 -4.59 11.81
N ARG A 103 14.83 -3.58 10.94
CA ARG A 103 15.45 -2.28 11.20
C ARG A 103 14.38 -1.20 11.37
N TRP A 104 14.66 -0.20 12.21
CA TRP A 104 13.71 0.91 12.44
C TRP A 104 13.44 1.71 11.16
N GLN A 105 14.42 1.81 10.26
CA GLN A 105 14.26 2.49 8.97
C GLN A 105 13.20 1.81 8.09
N GLY A 106 13.10 0.47 8.12
CA GLY A 106 12.11 -0.27 7.34
C GLY A 106 10.69 0.00 7.84
N GLU A 107 10.53 0.18 9.15
CA GLU A 107 9.25 0.53 9.76
C GLU A 107 8.81 1.95 9.38
N VAL A 108 9.71 2.93 9.49
CA VAL A 108 9.44 4.31 9.06
C VAL A 108 9.10 4.36 7.57
N GLY A 109 9.85 3.64 6.73
CA GLY A 109 9.58 3.55 5.30
C GLY A 109 8.21 2.94 4.98
N ALA A 110 7.82 1.87 5.69
CA ALA A 110 6.51 1.25 5.51
C ALA A 110 5.35 2.17 5.94
N TRP A 111 5.51 2.91 7.05
CA TRP A 111 4.53 3.93 7.45
C TRP A 111 4.39 5.03 6.41
N LEU A 112 5.51 5.57 5.92
CA LEU A 112 5.50 6.60 4.88
C LEU A 112 4.81 6.10 3.60
N ALA A 113 5.11 4.88 3.16
CA ALA A 113 4.46 4.29 1.99
C ALA A 113 2.94 4.19 2.16
N VAL A 114 2.47 3.68 3.30
CA VAL A 114 1.03 3.59 3.60
C VAL A 114 0.38 4.97 3.68
N LEU A 115 1.02 5.95 4.30
CA LEU A 115 0.48 7.32 4.40
C LEU A 115 0.36 8.00 3.03
N VAL A 116 1.36 7.82 2.17
CA VAL A 116 1.31 8.34 0.78
C VAL A 116 0.17 7.68 0.01
N LEU A 117 0.04 6.35 0.08
CA LEU A 117 -1.04 5.63 -0.59
C LEU A 117 -2.42 6.01 -0.04
N ALA A 118 -2.57 6.15 1.28
CA ALA A 118 -3.82 6.58 1.90
C ALA A 118 -4.21 7.99 1.45
N LYS A 119 -3.25 8.93 1.39
CA LYS A 119 -3.48 10.27 0.85
C LYS A 119 -3.91 10.21 -0.61
N LEU A 120 -3.30 9.33 -1.41
CA LEU A 120 -3.66 9.14 -2.80
C LEU A 120 -5.09 8.57 -2.94
N THR A 121 -5.49 7.64 -2.06
CA THR A 121 -6.86 7.14 -2.01
C THR A 121 -7.86 8.24 -1.68
N VAL A 122 -7.54 9.14 -0.73
CA VAL A 122 -8.38 10.32 -0.46
C VAL A 122 -8.48 11.23 -1.69
N HIS A 123 -7.36 11.46 -2.37
CA HIS A 123 -7.34 12.24 -3.60
C HIS A 123 -8.22 11.62 -4.70
N TRP A 124 -8.28 10.28 -4.79
CA TRP A 124 -9.20 9.60 -5.71
C TRP A 124 -10.66 9.90 -5.41
N PHE A 125 -11.09 9.95 -4.15
CA PHE A 125 -12.47 10.33 -3.82
C PHE A 125 -12.80 11.75 -4.29
N ASP A 126 -11.88 12.70 -4.08
CA ASP A 126 -12.06 14.08 -4.57
C ASP A 126 -12.10 14.13 -6.11
N TYR A 127 -11.25 13.34 -6.78
CA TYR A 127 -11.21 13.27 -8.23
C TYR A 127 -12.51 12.70 -8.80
N ILE A 128 -13.03 11.60 -8.23
CA ILE A 128 -14.32 11.01 -8.62
C ILE A 128 -15.42 12.06 -8.51
N ALA A 129 -15.54 12.72 -7.36
CA ALA A 129 -16.58 13.72 -7.12
C ALA A 129 -16.54 14.88 -8.14
N ARG A 130 -15.34 15.30 -8.57
CA ARG A 130 -15.17 16.37 -9.57
C ARG A 130 -15.35 15.87 -11.01
N SER A 131 -15.08 14.60 -11.27
CA SER A 131 -15.21 14.03 -12.61
C SER A 131 -16.67 13.99 -13.08
N GLU A 132 -17.63 13.87 -12.15
CA GLU A 132 -19.06 13.95 -12.43
C GLU A 132 -19.44 15.33 -13.00
N ASP A 133 -18.96 16.42 -12.39
CA ASP A 133 -19.19 17.79 -12.87
C ASP A 133 -18.53 18.07 -14.23
N MET A 134 -17.37 17.45 -14.46
CA MET A 134 -16.60 17.61 -15.71
C MET A 134 -17.05 16.66 -16.83
N THR A 135 -17.92 15.68 -16.54
CA THR A 135 -18.35 14.67 -17.52
C THR A 135 -18.97 15.35 -18.75
N TYR A 136 -19.75 16.42 -18.56
CA TYR A 136 -20.33 17.17 -19.67
C TYR A 136 -19.26 17.91 -20.51
N ALA A 137 -18.28 18.53 -19.86
CA ALA A 137 -17.19 19.22 -20.56
C ALA A 137 -16.25 18.25 -21.28
N ILE A 138 -15.95 17.10 -20.67
CA ILE A 138 -15.18 16.00 -21.27
C ILE A 138 -15.94 15.43 -22.46
N ALA A 139 -17.26 15.21 -22.34
CA ALA A 139 -18.11 14.76 -23.45
C ALA A 139 -18.10 15.75 -24.62
N LEU A 140 -18.18 17.07 -24.34
CA LEU A 140 -18.15 18.10 -25.36
C LEU A 140 -16.80 18.16 -26.11
N VAL A 141 -15.69 18.07 -25.38
CA VAL A 141 -14.33 18.05 -25.96
C VAL A 141 -14.08 16.76 -26.74
N SER A 142 -14.61 15.64 -26.28
CA SER A 142 -14.50 14.35 -26.97
C SER A 142 -15.34 14.27 -28.27
N ALA A 143 -16.37 15.11 -28.41
CA ALA A 143 -17.17 15.24 -29.62
C ALA A 143 -16.50 16.12 -30.71
N ASP A 144 -15.45 16.88 -30.35
CA ASP A 144 -14.63 17.67 -31.28
C ASP A 144 -13.25 17.01 -31.51
N PRO A 145 -13.05 16.27 -32.61
CA PRO A 145 -11.79 15.59 -32.90
C PRO A 145 -10.59 16.53 -33.11
N THR A 146 -10.81 17.84 -33.25
CA THR A 146 -9.71 18.83 -33.37
C THR A 146 -9.14 19.26 -32.01
N GLN A 147 -9.86 19.00 -30.91
CA GLN A 147 -9.43 19.26 -29.53
C GLN A 147 -8.81 18.03 -28.87
N ALA A 148 -8.98 16.85 -29.46
CA ALA A 148 -8.46 15.58 -28.96
C ALA A 148 -7.02 15.34 -29.46
N ASP A 149 -6.05 16.02 -28.85
CA ASP A 149 -4.63 15.83 -29.16
C ASP A 149 -4.11 14.51 -28.53
N GLY A 150 -4.51 13.38 -29.12
CA GLY A 150 -3.75 12.14 -29.27
C GLY A 150 -3.23 11.35 -28.04
N MET A 151 -3.39 11.78 -26.79
CA MET A 151 -2.72 11.11 -25.65
C MET A 151 -3.66 10.58 -24.56
N TRP A 152 -4.81 10.01 -24.95
CA TRP A 152 -5.72 9.18 -24.14
C TRP A 152 -6.88 9.90 -23.43
N MET A 153 -7.94 10.20 -24.21
CA MET A 153 -9.35 10.19 -23.77
C MET A 153 -9.94 8.83 -24.12
N THR A 154 -10.72 8.19 -23.24
CA THR A 154 -11.49 6.99 -23.63
C THR A 154 -12.99 7.22 -23.48
N LEU A 155 -13.61 7.28 -24.66
CA LEU A 155 -15.04 7.32 -24.94
C LEU A 155 -15.63 5.90 -24.91
N GLN A 156 -16.86 5.78 -24.40
CA GLN A 156 -17.81 4.78 -24.88
C GLN A 156 -19.08 5.48 -25.32
#